data_AF-A0A2P7NRG8-F1
#
_entry.id   AF-A0A2P7NRG8-F1
#
_cell.length_a   1.000
_cell.length_b   1.000
_cell.length_c   1.000
_cell.angle_alpha   90.00
_cell.angle_beta   90.00
_cell.angle_gamma   90.00
#
_symmetry.space_group_name_H-M   'P 1'
#
loop_
_entity.id
_entity.type
_entity.pdbx_description
1 polymer ?
#
loop_
_entity_poly.entity_id
_entity_poly.type
_entity_poly.pdbx_seq_one_letter_code
_entity_poly.pdbx_strand_id
1 'polypeptide(L)'
;MPRMRILTASEQETFDRPPVFDHRERKQYFSLPKGLMDIATTLRSPISQIGFLLMCGYFKATKRFYLPQDFHKRDIEAVARILTLQNVNFTADGYPKQTRARHQKFILDFYGFAPFNEKAKTSIAVEVSTMTRAHLKPKLIFDRCVDFLIQQRTQVPTVRSLTDIIR
;
A
#
# COMPACT_ATOMS: atom_id res chain seq x y z
N MET A 1 -3.23 8.27 30.83
CA MET A 1 -1.80 8.19 30.54
C MET A 1 -1.53 8.79 29.16
N PRO A 2 -0.52 9.67 28.99
CA PRO A 2 -0.17 10.22 27.69
C PRO A 2 0.26 9.08 26.74
N ARG A 3 -0.32 9.06 25.54
CA ARG A 3 -0.07 8.03 24.52
C ARG A 3 1.37 8.17 24.02
N MET A 4 2.18 7.11 24.09
CA MET A 4 3.52 7.08 23.50
C MET A 4 3.43 7.41 22.00
N ARG A 5 4.02 8.53 21.60
CA ARG A 5 4.02 9.01 20.21
C ARG A 5 5.27 8.47 19.51
N ILE A 6 5.13 7.29 18.90
CA ILE A 6 6.22 6.61 18.17
C ILE A 6 6.67 7.42 16.95
N LEU A 7 5.71 7.99 16.22
CA LEU A 7 5.91 8.85 15.05
C LEU A 7 5.20 10.20 15.26
N THR A 8 5.80 11.28 14.77
CA THR A 8 5.18 12.61 14.65
C THR A 8 3.97 12.57 13.71
N ALA A 9 3.06 13.55 13.78
CA ALA A 9 1.86 13.53 12.92
C ALA A 9 2.22 13.56 11.43
N SER A 10 3.24 14.34 11.07
CA SER A 10 3.73 14.43 9.69
C SER A 10 4.33 13.11 9.19
N GLU A 11 5.07 12.39 10.03
CA GLU A 11 5.58 11.06 9.68
C GLU A 11 4.45 10.05 9.51
N GLN A 12 3.43 10.10 10.36
CA GLN A 12 2.27 9.22 10.25
C GLN A 12 1.51 9.47 8.95
N GLU A 13 1.27 10.74 8.63
CA GLU A 13 0.61 11.15 7.40
C GLU A 13 1.41 10.71 6.17
N THR A 14 2.73 10.93 6.17
CA THR A 14 3.62 10.53 5.07
C THR A 14 3.58 9.01 4.84
N PHE A 15 3.52 8.22 5.91
CA PHE A 15 3.47 6.76 5.83
C PHE A 15 2.10 6.25 5.34
N ASP A 16 1.01 6.82 5.85
CA ASP A 16 -0.34 6.34 5.55
C ASP A 16 -0.89 6.86 4.22
N ARG A 17 -0.26 7.86 3.59
CA ARG A 17 -0.59 8.41 2.25
C ARG A 17 0.17 7.72 1.11
N PRO A 18 -0.39 7.67 -0.12
CA PRO A 18 0.37 7.21 -1.28
C PRO A 18 1.62 8.06 -1.50
N PRO A 19 2.74 7.46 -1.95
CA PRO A 19 3.94 8.20 -2.27
C PRO A 19 3.68 9.23 -3.36
N VAL A 20 4.28 10.41 -3.23
CA VAL A 20 4.22 11.46 -4.26
C VAL A 20 5.32 11.16 -5.28
N PHE A 21 4.95 10.56 -6.41
CA PHE A 21 5.92 10.23 -7.44
C PHE A 21 6.37 11.45 -8.25
N ASP A 22 7.65 11.44 -8.65
CA ASP A 22 8.15 12.29 -9.73
C ASP A 22 7.83 11.68 -11.12
N HIS A 23 8.34 12.29 -12.20
CA HIS A 23 8.11 11.76 -13.55
C HIS A 23 8.78 10.39 -13.78
N ARG A 24 10.01 10.20 -13.27
CA ARG A 24 10.78 8.96 -13.44
C ARG A 24 10.14 7.82 -12.65
N GLU A 25 9.73 8.09 -11.42
CA GLU A 25 9.03 7.15 -10.55
C GLU A 25 7.69 6.73 -11.13
N ARG A 26 6.89 7.66 -11.68
CA ARG A 26 5.66 7.27 -12.39
C ARG A 26 5.94 6.30 -13.53
N LYS A 27 6.96 6.59 -14.35
CA LYS A 27 7.35 5.69 -15.45
C LYS A 27 7.79 4.33 -14.92
N GLN A 28 8.53 4.28 -13.82
CA GLN A 28 9.01 3.04 -13.20
C GLN A 28 7.89 2.22 -12.55
N TYR A 29 7.02 2.86 -11.77
CA TYR A 29 6.03 2.16 -10.95
C TYR A 29 4.74 1.86 -11.71
N PHE A 30 4.35 2.67 -12.70
CA PHE A 30 3.20 2.39 -13.56
C PHE A 30 3.55 1.65 -14.85
N SER A 31 4.84 1.43 -15.15
CA SER A 31 5.24 0.39 -16.09
C SER A 31 5.13 -0.97 -15.40
N LEU A 32 3.99 -1.62 -15.62
CA LEU A 32 3.67 -2.92 -15.04
C LEU A 32 4.03 -4.07 -15.99
N PRO A 33 4.37 -5.26 -15.46
CA PRO A 33 4.54 -6.46 -16.27
C PRO A 33 3.26 -6.80 -17.05
N LYS A 34 3.43 -7.47 -18.19
CA LYS A 34 2.34 -7.85 -19.10
C LYS A 34 1.16 -8.52 -18.37
N GLY A 35 1.42 -9.44 -17.45
CA GLY A 35 0.35 -10.13 -16.71
C GLY A 35 -0.57 -9.20 -15.90
N LEU A 36 -0.04 -8.14 -15.28
CA LEU A 36 -0.86 -7.14 -14.59
C LEU A 36 -1.58 -6.22 -15.60
N MET A 37 -0.93 -5.87 -16.70
CA MET A 37 -1.56 -5.07 -17.75
C MET A 37 -2.72 -5.82 -18.42
N ASP A 38 -2.58 -7.12 -18.67
CA ASP A 38 -3.62 -7.97 -19.24
C ASP A 38 -4.83 -8.05 -18.28
N ILE A 39 -4.60 -8.20 -16.97
CA ILE A 39 -5.70 -8.11 -15.99
C ILE A 39 -6.38 -6.75 -16.08
N ALA A 40 -5.61 -5.65 -16.10
CA ALA A 40 -6.18 -4.32 -16.16
C ALA A 40 -7.07 -4.11 -17.37
N THR A 41 -6.63 -4.49 -18.57
CA THR A 41 -7.39 -4.28 -19.80
C THR A 41 -8.68 -5.10 -19.85
N THR A 42 -8.75 -6.24 -19.17
CA THR A 42 -9.98 -7.05 -19.07
C THR A 42 -11.04 -6.49 -18.11
N LEU A 43 -10.70 -5.51 -17.24
CA LEU A 43 -11.66 -4.91 -16.32
C LEU A 43 -12.66 -4.02 -17.08
N ARG A 44 -13.95 -4.23 -16.81
CA ARG A 44 -15.06 -3.61 -17.57
C ARG A 44 -15.19 -2.08 -17.44
N SER A 45 -14.75 -1.52 -16.31
CA SER A 45 -14.96 -0.10 -16.00
C SER A 45 -13.64 0.67 -16.05
N PRO A 46 -13.55 1.81 -16.75
CA PRO A 46 -12.38 2.68 -16.75
C PRO A 46 -11.88 3.05 -15.33
N ILE A 47 -12.80 3.26 -14.39
CA ILE A 47 -12.47 3.54 -12.99
C ILE A 47 -11.77 2.33 -12.35
N SER A 48 -12.25 1.12 -12.63
CA SER A 48 -11.62 -0.11 -12.13
C SER A 48 -10.26 -0.35 -12.76
N GLN A 49 -10.08 -0.05 -14.05
CA GLN A 49 -8.80 -0.15 -14.75
C GLN A 49 -7.76 0.79 -14.12
N ILE A 50 -8.11 2.08 -13.98
CA ILE A 50 -7.25 3.09 -13.37
C ILE A 50 -6.94 2.73 -11.92
N GLY A 51 -7.97 2.41 -11.14
CA GLY A 51 -7.83 2.06 -9.73
C GLY A 51 -6.97 0.81 -9.51
N PHE A 52 -7.04 -0.17 -10.41
CA PHE A 52 -6.18 -1.35 -10.37
C PHE A 52 -4.72 -1.01 -10.65
N LEU A 53 -4.43 -0.24 -11.72
CA LEU A 53 -3.06 0.17 -12.05
C LEU A 53 -2.42 1.01 -10.94
N LEU A 54 -3.16 1.95 -10.36
CA LEU A 54 -2.68 2.76 -9.24
C LEU A 54 -2.32 1.89 -8.04
N MET A 55 -3.18 0.95 -7.67
CA MET A 55 -2.88 0.01 -6.59
C MET A 55 -1.66 -0.85 -6.88
N CYS A 56 -1.49 -1.30 -8.14
CA CYS A 56 -0.30 -2.04 -8.54
C CYS A 56 0.98 -1.20 -8.38
N GLY A 57 0.97 0.05 -8.86
CA GLY A 57 2.14 0.93 -8.81
C GLY A 57 2.50 1.34 -7.39
N TYR A 58 1.52 1.74 -6.59
CA TYR A 58 1.73 2.07 -5.18
C TYR A 58 2.22 0.86 -4.39
N PHE A 59 1.60 -0.31 -4.57
CA PHE A 59 2.05 -1.53 -3.91
C PHE A 59 3.45 -1.94 -4.37
N LYS A 60 3.78 -1.78 -5.65
CA LYS A 60 5.14 -2.05 -6.17
C LYS A 60 6.18 -1.22 -5.41
N ALA A 61 5.89 0.05 -5.16
CA ALA A 61 6.77 0.99 -4.45
C ALA A 61 6.86 0.73 -2.94
N THR A 62 5.72 0.56 -2.26
CA THR A 62 5.66 0.62 -0.78
C THR A 62 5.20 -0.66 -0.10
N LYS A 63 4.83 -1.69 -0.87
CA LYS A 63 4.22 -2.95 -0.38
C LYS A 63 2.94 -2.74 0.45
N ARG A 64 2.25 -1.62 0.19
CA ARG A 64 1.06 -1.18 0.91
C ARG A 64 -0.05 -0.80 -0.07
N PHE A 65 -1.30 -0.94 0.39
CA PHE A 65 -2.47 -0.44 -0.32
C PHE A 65 -3.02 0.83 0.35
N TYR A 66 -3.56 1.71 -0.47
CA TYR A 66 -4.13 3.00 -0.06
C TYR A 66 -5.59 3.11 -0.50
N LEU A 67 -6.31 4.06 0.08
CA LEU A 67 -7.72 4.27 -0.23
C LEU A 67 -7.87 5.16 -1.47
N PRO A 68 -8.92 4.95 -2.31
CA PRO A 68 -9.09 5.69 -3.56
C PRO A 68 -9.19 7.20 -3.41
N GLN A 69 -9.75 7.68 -2.29
CA GLN A 69 -9.84 9.12 -2.02
C GLN A 69 -8.47 9.79 -1.81
N ASP A 70 -7.44 8.98 -1.53
CA ASP A 70 -6.08 9.47 -1.30
C ASP A 70 -5.21 9.39 -2.57
N PHE A 71 -5.74 8.84 -3.67
CA PHE A 71 -4.99 8.72 -4.92
C PHE A 71 -4.71 10.10 -5.52
N HIS A 72 -3.47 10.30 -5.95
CA HIS A 72 -3.04 11.60 -6.47
C HIS A 72 -3.64 11.85 -7.85
N LYS A 73 -4.23 13.03 -8.06
CA LYS A 73 -4.81 13.43 -9.35
C LYS A 73 -3.84 13.26 -10.53
N ARG A 74 -2.57 13.65 -10.34
CA ARG A 74 -1.53 13.50 -11.36
C ARG A 74 -1.24 12.05 -11.73
N ASP A 75 -1.37 11.13 -10.76
CA ASP A 75 -1.15 9.71 -11.00
C ASP A 75 -2.35 9.09 -11.70
N ILE A 76 -3.57 9.48 -11.31
CA ILE A 76 -4.82 9.14 -12.02
C ILE A 76 -4.72 9.54 -13.50
N GLU A 77 -4.32 10.80 -13.78
CA GLU A 77 -4.14 11.31 -15.15
C GLU A 77 -3.03 10.59 -15.92
N ALA A 78 -1.93 10.22 -15.25
CA ALA A 78 -0.85 9.46 -15.87
C ALA A 78 -1.31 8.04 -16.25
N VAL A 79 -2.00 7.36 -15.33
CA VAL A 79 -2.52 6.00 -15.55
C VAL A 79 -3.62 5.99 -16.61
N ALA A 80 -4.52 6.98 -16.63
CA ALA A 80 -5.53 7.11 -17.68
C ALA A 80 -4.89 7.19 -19.08
N ARG A 81 -3.80 7.97 -19.22
CA ARG A 81 -3.02 8.07 -20.47
C ARG A 81 -2.35 6.75 -20.85
N ILE A 82 -1.76 6.03 -19.88
CA ILE A 82 -1.15 4.71 -20.12
C ILE A 82 -2.19 3.72 -20.67
N LEU A 83 -3.41 3.79 -20.17
CA LEU A 83 -4.52 2.94 -20.59
C LEU A 83 -5.24 3.45 -21.85
N THR A 84 -4.76 4.54 -22.47
CA THR A 84 -5.41 5.18 -23.63
C THR A 84 -6.86 5.61 -23.39
N LEU A 85 -7.22 5.87 -22.13
CA LEU A 85 -8.56 6.26 -21.72
C LEU A 85 -8.73 7.78 -21.81
N GLN A 86 -9.84 8.22 -22.41
CA GLN A 86 -10.16 9.64 -22.57
C GLN A 86 -11.34 10.03 -21.67
N ASN A 87 -11.31 11.27 -21.16
CA ASN A 87 -12.40 11.90 -20.41
C ASN A 87 -12.92 11.09 -19.20
N VAL A 88 -12.06 10.28 -18.57
CA VAL A 88 -12.44 9.49 -17.39
C VAL A 88 -12.45 10.38 -16.15
N ASN A 89 -13.64 10.58 -15.59
CA ASN A 89 -13.78 11.18 -14.27
C ASN A 89 -13.65 10.09 -13.20
N PHE A 90 -12.45 9.92 -12.66
CA PHE A 90 -12.24 8.97 -11.57
C PHE A 90 -12.88 9.48 -10.28
N THR A 91 -13.78 8.68 -9.70
CA THR A 91 -14.38 8.95 -8.39
C THR A 91 -14.08 7.79 -7.45
N ALA A 92 -13.82 8.11 -6.18
CA ALA A 92 -13.53 7.10 -5.16
C ALA A 92 -14.71 6.11 -4.98
N ASP A 93 -15.94 6.62 -5.06
CA ASP A 93 -17.17 5.82 -4.93
C ASP A 93 -17.40 4.89 -6.12
N GLY A 94 -16.93 5.27 -7.31
CA GLY A 94 -16.90 4.41 -8.49
C GLY A 94 -15.95 3.22 -8.37
N TYR A 95 -15.14 3.16 -7.30
CA TYR A 95 -14.22 2.06 -7.00
C TYR A 95 -14.57 1.35 -5.68
N PRO A 96 -15.62 0.50 -5.68
CA PRO A 96 -16.21 -0.03 -4.46
C PRO A 96 -15.28 -1.01 -3.74
N LYS A 97 -15.51 -1.15 -2.42
CA LYS A 97 -14.69 -1.95 -1.51
C LYS A 97 -14.49 -3.40 -1.95
N GLN A 98 -15.55 -4.05 -2.48
CA GLN A 98 -15.46 -5.44 -2.93
C GLN A 98 -14.54 -5.60 -4.14
N THR A 99 -14.64 -4.71 -5.13
CA THR A 99 -13.73 -4.68 -6.28
C THR A 99 -12.29 -4.46 -5.83
N ARG A 100 -12.07 -3.51 -4.90
CA ARG A 100 -10.75 -3.26 -4.31
C ARG A 100 -10.18 -4.48 -3.60
N ALA A 101 -10.97 -5.18 -2.78
CA ALA A 101 -10.51 -6.38 -2.07
C ALA A 101 -10.06 -7.48 -3.05
N ARG A 102 -10.82 -7.71 -4.13
CA ARG A 102 -10.44 -8.65 -5.19
C ARG A 102 -9.14 -8.23 -5.87
N HIS A 103 -8.98 -6.94 -6.17
CA HIS A 103 -7.77 -6.39 -6.77
C HIS A 103 -6.55 -6.51 -5.85
N GLN A 104 -6.71 -6.23 -4.55
CA GLN A 104 -5.64 -6.45 -3.56
C GLN A 104 -5.17 -7.90 -3.57
N LYS A 105 -6.11 -8.86 -3.59
CA LYS A 105 -5.79 -10.28 -3.67
C LYS A 105 -4.96 -10.60 -4.92
N PHE A 106 -5.39 -10.17 -6.10
CA PHE A 106 -4.62 -10.40 -7.34
C PHE A 106 -3.21 -9.79 -7.29
N ILE A 107 -3.08 -8.59 -6.74
CA ILE A 107 -1.78 -7.91 -6.62
C ILE A 107 -0.86 -8.65 -5.65
N LEU A 108 -1.40 -9.08 -4.50
CA LEU A 108 -0.68 -9.88 -3.51
C LEU A 108 -0.20 -11.20 -4.11
N ASP A 109 -1.11 -11.95 -4.75
CA ASP A 109 -0.79 -13.21 -5.42
C ASP A 109 0.28 -13.02 -6.49
N PHE A 110 0.18 -11.95 -7.31
CA PHE A 110 1.16 -11.64 -8.37
C PHE A 110 2.56 -11.34 -7.82
N TYR A 111 2.66 -10.56 -6.74
CA TYR A 111 3.96 -10.21 -6.15
C TYR A 111 4.48 -11.25 -5.14
N GLY A 112 3.72 -12.30 -4.88
CA GLY A 112 4.02 -13.33 -3.89
C GLY A 112 3.99 -12.80 -2.46
N PHE A 113 3.07 -11.88 -2.17
CA PHE A 113 2.86 -11.31 -0.83
C PHE A 113 1.63 -11.90 -0.16
N ALA A 114 1.69 -12.10 1.16
CA ALA A 114 0.54 -12.42 1.99
C ALA A 114 -0.14 -11.15 2.54
N PRO A 115 -1.47 -11.16 2.77
CA PRO A 115 -2.15 -10.05 3.43
C PRO A 115 -1.72 -9.94 4.90
N PHE A 116 -1.77 -8.73 5.45
CA PHE A 116 -1.56 -8.52 6.89
C PHE A 116 -2.78 -9.01 7.69
N ASN A 117 -2.68 -10.23 8.23
CA ASN A 117 -3.74 -10.92 8.97
C ASN A 117 -3.30 -11.24 10.42
N GLU A 118 -4.13 -11.99 11.17
CA GLU A 118 -3.83 -12.36 12.55
C GLU A 118 -2.50 -13.13 12.70
N LYS A 119 -2.17 -14.01 11.76
CA LYS A 119 -0.88 -14.72 11.77
C LYS A 119 0.30 -13.74 11.67
N ALA A 120 0.20 -12.75 10.79
CA ALA A 120 1.22 -11.70 10.65
C ALA A 120 1.33 -10.83 11.92
N LYS A 121 0.19 -10.51 12.55
CA LYS A 121 0.16 -9.78 13.82
C LYS A 121 0.87 -10.56 14.94
N THR A 122 0.57 -11.85 15.09
CA THR A 122 1.24 -12.72 16.07
C THR A 122 2.74 -12.79 15.81
N SER A 123 3.15 -12.94 14.55
CA SER A 123 4.58 -12.97 14.18
C SER A 123 5.30 -11.68 14.52
N ILE A 124 4.72 -10.51 14.22
CA ILE A 124 5.30 -9.21 14.61
C ILE A 124 5.35 -9.06 16.12
N ALA A 125 4.31 -9.47 16.85
CA ALA A 125 4.26 -9.28 18.29
C ALA A 125 5.43 -9.98 19.01
N VAL A 126 5.85 -11.16 18.51
CA VAL A 126 7.04 -11.87 19.00
C VAL A 126 8.32 -11.06 18.75
N GLU A 127 8.46 -10.50 17.55
CA GLU A 127 9.61 -9.67 17.17
C GLU A 127 9.68 -8.38 18.00
N VAL A 128 8.55 -7.67 18.14
CA VAL A 128 8.40 -6.50 19.00
C VAL A 128 8.78 -6.82 20.44
N SER A 129 8.29 -7.93 20.99
CA SER A 129 8.62 -8.34 22.37
C SER A 129 10.12 -8.54 22.56
N THR A 130 10.80 -9.10 21.55
CA THR A 130 12.25 -9.31 21.57
C THR A 130 13.02 -7.99 21.50
N MET A 131 12.63 -7.09 20.61
CA MET A 131 13.24 -5.76 20.51
C MET A 131 13.00 -4.88 21.75
N THR A 132 11.82 -4.96 22.36
CA THR A 132 11.50 -4.24 23.59
C THR A 132 12.34 -4.74 24.77
N ARG A 133 12.53 -6.06 24.92
CA ARG A 133 13.45 -6.63 25.92
C ARG A 133 14.90 -6.19 25.71
N ALA A 134 15.29 -5.97 24.46
CA ALA A 134 16.59 -5.41 24.11
C ALA A 134 16.66 -3.86 24.23
N HIS A 135 15.62 -3.22 24.78
CA HIS A 135 15.54 -1.77 25.01
C HIS A 135 15.73 -0.92 23.75
N LEU A 136 15.30 -1.40 22.58
CA LEU A 136 15.30 -0.60 21.36
C LEU A 136 14.33 0.59 21.48
N LYS A 137 14.69 1.72 20.86
CA LYS A 137 13.83 2.90 20.80
C LYS A 137 12.56 2.57 19.99
N PRO A 138 11.35 3.02 20.40
CA PRO A 138 10.10 2.68 19.71
C PRO A 138 10.06 2.99 18.21
N LYS A 139 10.68 4.10 17.78
CA LYS A 139 10.80 4.45 16.35
C LYS A 139 11.61 3.40 15.58
N LEU A 140 12.71 2.93 16.16
CA LEU A 140 13.53 1.86 15.56
C LEU A 140 12.75 0.54 15.50
N ILE A 141 11.97 0.21 16.56
CA ILE A 141 11.10 -0.97 16.55
C ILE A 141 10.08 -0.87 15.40
N PHE A 142 9.47 0.30 15.20
CA PHE A 142 8.54 0.54 14.09
C PHE A 142 9.19 0.30 12.73
N ASP A 143 10.35 0.90 12.47
CA ASP A 143 11.06 0.75 11.20
C ASP A 143 11.44 -0.73 10.95
N ARG A 144 11.91 -1.43 11.99
CA ARG A 144 12.22 -2.88 11.92
C ARG A 144 11.00 -3.75 11.66
N CYS A 145 9.84 -3.41 12.20
CA CYS A 145 8.60 -4.13 11.90
C CYS A 145 8.22 -4.01 10.42
N VAL A 146 8.43 -2.84 9.80
CA VAL A 146 8.20 -2.64 8.36
C VAL A 146 9.17 -3.49 7.54
N ASP A 147 10.46 -3.44 7.85
CA ASP A 147 11.48 -4.24 7.18
C ASP A 147 11.19 -5.74 7.29
N PHE A 148 10.84 -6.20 8.50
CA PHE A 148 10.48 -7.59 8.77
C PHE A 148 9.30 -8.05 7.93
N LEU A 149 8.24 -7.25 7.82
CA LEU A 149 7.08 -7.59 6.98
C LEU A 149 7.47 -7.72 5.51
N ILE A 150 8.25 -6.78 4.99
CA ILE A 150 8.69 -6.80 3.60
C ILE A 150 9.54 -8.04 3.34
N GLN A 151 10.46 -8.37 4.26
CA GLN A 151 11.31 -9.56 4.18
C GLN A 151 10.48 -10.85 4.20
N GLN A 152 9.46 -10.93 5.04
CA GLN A 152 8.51 -12.05 5.13
C GLN A 152 7.44 -12.04 4.04
N ARG A 153 7.58 -11.15 3.03
CA ARG A 153 6.60 -11.00 1.94
C ARG A 153 5.19 -10.81 2.47
N THR A 154 5.01 -9.96 3.47
CA THR A 154 3.71 -9.61 4.02
C THR A 154 3.40 -8.14 3.72
N GLN A 155 2.15 -7.86 3.35
CA GLN A 155 1.67 -6.50 3.12
C GLN A 155 1.99 -5.59 4.32
N VAL A 156 2.49 -4.39 4.04
CA VAL A 156 2.72 -3.37 5.08
C VAL A 156 1.37 -2.74 5.48
N PRO A 157 0.98 -2.83 6.77
CA PRO A 157 -0.28 -2.29 7.27
C PRO A 157 -0.15 -0.81 7.65
N THR A 158 -1.19 -0.20 8.23
CA THR A 158 -1.20 1.23 8.60
C THR A 158 -0.27 1.50 9.77
N VAL A 159 0.12 2.77 9.95
CA VAL A 159 0.80 3.21 11.17
C VAL A 159 0.03 2.75 12.39
N ARG A 160 -1.30 2.97 12.38
CA ARG A 160 -2.16 2.59 13.50
C ARG A 160 -2.00 1.11 13.84
N SER A 161 -2.06 0.22 12.84
CA SER A 161 -1.91 -1.23 13.06
C SER A 161 -0.57 -1.60 13.70
N LEU A 162 0.54 -1.01 13.27
CA LEU A 162 1.86 -1.29 13.87
C LEU A 162 1.99 -0.68 15.26
N THR A 163 1.59 0.57 15.43
CA THR A 163 1.67 1.24 16.74
C THR A 163 0.74 0.63 17.78
N ASP A 164 -0.35 -0.01 17.39
CA ASP A 164 -1.21 -0.77 18.31
C ASP A 164 -0.54 -2.07 18.79
N ILE A 165 0.40 -2.65 18.02
CA ILE A 165 1.14 -3.87 18.40
C ILE A 165 2.41 -3.55 19.22
N ILE A 166 3.05 -2.39 18.97
CA ILE A 166 4.26 -1.96 19.68
C ILE A 166 3.96 -1.48 21.12
N ARG A 167 2.70 -1.15 21.40
CA ARG A 167 2.26 -0.62 22.69
C ARG A 167 2.10 -1.68 23.75
#